data_AF-A0A1B7LDM3-F1
#
_entry.id   AF-A0A1B7LDM3-F1
#
_cell.length_a   1.000
_cell.length_b   1.000
_cell.length_c   1.000
_cell.angle_alpha   90.00
_cell.angle_beta   90.00
_cell.angle_gamma   90.00
#
_symmetry.space_group_name_H-M   'P 1'
#
loop_
_entity.id
_entity.type
_entity.pdbx_description
1 polymer ?
#
loop_
_entity_poly.entity_id
_entity_poly.type
_entity_poly.pdbx_seq_one_letter_code
_entity_poly.pdbx_strand_id
1 'polypeptide(L)'
;MYPQTHVYFTHRVCGELSDALVLGSIFPDMAAAFTSNRQESHGKGGELLAGLGNDPSLYDFARGVITHGINPAGLDYYGDEKYLQYERGYCFEKSRPLVAETIRACNLPPRMGWWKSHNIVEMGIELRFSTSDYGSAISAAFRNEDLIEQISRRLAPYYAVKPQQVKQRMHNFSHYIEISSPTARSLAVKFDVQMFYRHRIHIDIERTAALICRAGELVEADLRDFFTFTEAKTRKHLLEAEKTLPKT
;
A
#
# COMPACT_ATOMS: atom_id res chain seq x y z
N MET A 1 -1.37 2.29 -2.90
CA MET A 1 -2.45 1.37 -3.37
C MET A 1 -3.19 0.83 -2.15
N TYR A 2 -4.17 -0.07 -2.28
CA TYR A 2 -4.85 -0.69 -1.14
C TYR A 2 -4.29 -2.10 -0.83
N PRO A 3 -4.52 -2.64 0.40
CA PRO A 3 -3.77 -3.77 0.92
C PRO A 3 -3.78 -5.05 0.08
N GLN A 4 -4.93 -5.46 -0.47
CA GLN A 4 -4.98 -6.69 -1.28
C GLN A 4 -4.26 -6.50 -2.60
N THR A 5 -4.34 -5.30 -3.20
CA THR A 5 -3.56 -4.95 -4.39
C THR A 5 -2.06 -5.04 -4.12
N HIS A 6 -1.60 -4.58 -2.96
CA HIS A 6 -0.19 -4.73 -2.58
C HIS A 6 0.22 -6.19 -2.47
N VAL A 7 -0.56 -7.02 -1.75
CA VAL A 7 -0.25 -8.45 -1.61
C VAL A 7 -0.28 -9.18 -2.94
N TYR A 8 -1.26 -8.89 -3.81
CA TYR A 8 -1.30 -9.37 -5.18
C TYR A 8 -0.01 -9.02 -5.93
N PHE A 9 0.40 -7.76 -5.88
CA PHE A 9 1.58 -7.29 -6.58
C PHE A 9 2.87 -7.91 -6.03
N THR A 10 2.99 -8.06 -4.72
CA THR A 10 4.11 -8.77 -4.09
C THR A 10 4.17 -10.22 -4.53
N HIS A 11 3.04 -10.92 -4.56
CA HIS A 11 2.98 -12.30 -5.07
C HIS A 11 3.49 -12.35 -6.52
N ARG A 12 3.07 -11.42 -7.38
CA ARG A 12 3.60 -11.33 -8.75
C ARG A 12 5.10 -11.13 -8.76
N VAL A 13 5.63 -10.16 -8.02
CA VAL A 13 7.07 -9.81 -8.04
C VAL A 13 7.95 -10.90 -7.44
N CYS A 14 7.50 -11.57 -6.38
CA CYS A 14 8.31 -12.55 -5.65
C CYS A 14 8.07 -13.99 -6.12
N GLY A 15 6.93 -14.28 -6.74
CA GLY A 15 6.54 -15.62 -7.19
C GLY A 15 5.98 -16.52 -6.09
N GLU A 16 5.93 -16.02 -4.85
CA GLU A 16 5.44 -16.73 -3.66
C GLU A 16 4.85 -15.72 -2.66
N LEU A 17 4.19 -16.24 -1.61
CA LEU A 17 3.70 -15.45 -0.48
C LEU A 17 4.00 -16.17 0.83
N SER A 18 4.83 -15.55 1.66
CA SER A 18 5.00 -15.85 3.08
C SER A 18 4.30 -14.79 3.93
N ASP A 19 4.00 -15.09 5.21
CA ASP A 19 3.45 -14.08 6.13
C ASP A 19 4.34 -12.83 6.23
N ALA A 20 5.66 -13.02 6.13
CA ALA A 20 6.64 -11.94 6.13
C ALA A 20 6.51 -11.06 4.87
N LEU A 21 6.41 -11.65 3.67
CA LEU A 21 6.15 -10.91 2.42
C LEU A 21 4.83 -10.14 2.50
N VAL A 22 3.77 -10.78 3.01
CA VAL A 22 2.46 -10.16 3.19
C VAL A 22 2.57 -8.95 4.11
N LEU A 23 3.09 -9.11 5.33
CA LEU A 23 3.24 -7.99 6.27
C LEU A 23 4.13 -6.88 5.70
N GLY A 24 5.24 -7.24 5.06
CA GLY A 24 6.15 -6.27 4.43
C GLY A 24 5.46 -5.45 3.34
N SER A 25 4.62 -6.08 2.51
CA SER A 25 3.91 -5.43 1.41
C SER A 25 2.89 -4.39 1.83
N ILE A 26 2.45 -4.39 3.09
CA ILE A 26 1.46 -3.43 3.62
C ILE A 26 2.02 -2.60 4.79
N PHE A 27 3.26 -2.86 5.20
CA PHE A 27 3.87 -2.18 6.34
C PHE A 27 4.07 -0.66 6.13
N PRO A 28 4.45 -0.14 4.94
CA PRO A 28 4.61 1.30 4.79
C PRO A 28 3.36 2.12 5.13
N ASP A 29 2.16 1.61 4.81
CA ASP A 29 0.88 2.21 5.23
C ASP A 29 0.65 2.17 6.75
N MET A 30 1.15 1.12 7.40
CA MET A 30 1.14 1.04 8.87
C MET A 30 2.06 2.11 9.45
N ALA A 31 3.28 2.23 8.90
CA ALA A 31 4.31 3.16 9.33
C ALA A 31 3.88 4.62 9.20
N ALA A 32 3.06 4.94 8.20
CA ALA A 32 2.51 6.28 7.98
C ALA A 32 1.82 6.90 9.21
N ALA A 33 1.35 6.10 10.17
CA ALA A 33 0.72 6.60 11.39
C ALA A 33 1.68 7.08 12.49
N PHE A 34 2.95 6.69 12.41
CA PHE A 34 3.97 7.10 13.40
C PHE A 34 5.20 7.77 12.76
N THR A 35 5.16 8.02 11.44
CA THR A 35 6.16 8.79 10.71
C THR A 35 5.70 10.20 10.40
N SER A 36 6.63 11.14 10.26
CA SER A 36 6.31 12.56 9.96
C SER A 36 5.89 12.81 8.52
N ASN A 37 6.32 11.96 7.57
CA ASN A 37 6.07 12.17 6.14
C ASN A 37 6.11 10.85 5.34
N ARG A 38 5.80 10.95 4.03
CA ARG A 38 5.75 9.79 3.13
C ARG A 38 7.13 9.19 2.84
N GLN A 39 8.19 9.99 2.81
CA GLN A 39 9.55 9.48 2.62
C GLN A 39 9.97 8.58 3.80
N GLU A 40 9.62 8.96 5.02
CA GLU A 40 9.92 8.16 6.21
C GLU A 40 9.13 6.83 6.24
N SER A 41 7.89 6.82 5.78
CA SER A 41 7.06 5.59 5.78
C SER A 41 7.34 4.69 4.58
N HIS A 42 7.43 5.26 3.37
CA HIS A 42 7.48 4.50 2.10
C HIS A 42 8.87 4.49 1.46
N GLY A 43 9.80 5.32 1.93
CA GLY A 43 11.13 5.48 1.33
C GLY A 43 12.25 4.69 2.00
N LYS A 44 11.94 3.82 2.96
CA LYS A 44 12.93 3.05 3.73
C LYS A 44 13.19 1.63 3.20
N GLY A 45 12.62 1.23 2.06
CA GLY A 45 12.73 -0.15 1.56
C GLY A 45 14.18 -0.64 1.39
N GLY A 46 15.04 0.18 0.78
CA GLY A 46 16.45 -0.17 0.61
C GLY A 46 17.24 -0.24 1.92
N GLU A 47 16.96 0.69 2.84
CA GLU A 47 17.57 0.73 4.18
C GLU A 47 17.18 -0.51 5.00
N LEU A 48 15.90 -0.88 4.96
CA LEU A 48 15.39 -2.07 5.65
C LEU A 48 15.95 -3.35 5.03
N LEU A 49 16.05 -3.45 3.70
CA LEU A 49 16.70 -4.61 3.08
C LEU A 49 18.16 -4.73 3.48
N ALA A 50 18.93 -3.63 3.43
CA ALA A 50 20.34 -3.65 3.82
C ALA A 50 20.54 -4.11 5.27
N GLY A 51 19.64 -3.73 6.18
CA GLY A 51 19.77 -4.04 7.60
C GLY A 51 19.09 -5.33 8.08
N LEU A 52 18.10 -5.83 7.34
CA LEU A 52 17.34 -7.04 7.68
C LEU A 52 17.65 -8.21 6.74
N GLY A 53 18.28 -7.98 5.59
CA GLY A 53 18.39 -8.97 4.53
C GLY A 53 19.26 -10.19 4.85
N ASN A 54 20.13 -10.09 5.85
CA ASN A 54 20.92 -11.21 6.35
C ASN A 54 20.20 -12.03 7.44
N ASP A 55 19.02 -11.60 7.87
CA ASP A 55 18.18 -12.34 8.81
C ASP A 55 17.16 -13.16 8.00
N PRO A 56 17.29 -14.50 7.91
CA PRO A 56 16.43 -15.32 7.07
C PRO A 56 14.94 -15.18 7.38
N SER A 57 14.61 -14.84 8.63
CA SER A 57 13.22 -14.65 9.07
C SER A 57 12.61 -13.30 8.68
N LEU A 58 13.44 -12.31 8.35
CA LEU A 58 13.02 -10.94 8.01
C LEU A 58 13.40 -10.50 6.60
N TYR A 59 14.19 -11.31 5.88
CA TYR A 59 14.54 -11.06 4.50
C TYR A 59 13.29 -10.87 3.62
N ASP A 60 12.34 -11.80 3.72
CA ASP A 60 11.06 -11.73 3.01
C ASP A 60 10.22 -10.51 3.39
N PHE A 61 10.25 -10.11 4.66
CA PHE A 61 9.60 -8.88 5.10
C PHE A 61 10.19 -7.66 4.38
N ALA A 62 11.52 -7.55 4.33
CA ALA A 62 12.19 -6.43 3.67
C ALA A 62 11.93 -6.42 2.15
N ARG A 63 11.92 -7.59 1.50
CA ARG A 63 11.51 -7.72 0.08
C ARG A 63 10.09 -7.21 -0.11
N GLY A 64 9.16 -7.61 0.76
CA GLY A 64 7.77 -7.13 0.76
C GLY A 64 7.70 -5.60 0.80
N VAL A 65 8.45 -4.95 1.69
CA VAL A 65 8.49 -3.49 1.79
C VAL A 65 8.96 -2.82 0.49
N ILE A 66 9.97 -3.40 -0.19
CA ILE A 66 10.44 -2.87 -1.49
C ILE A 66 9.35 -2.93 -2.55
N THR A 67 8.53 -3.99 -2.57
CA THR A 67 7.44 -4.10 -3.55
C THR A 67 6.37 -3.01 -3.37
N HIS A 68 6.24 -2.46 -2.16
CA HIS A 68 5.30 -1.38 -1.85
C HIS A 68 5.88 0.00 -2.14
N GLY A 69 7.07 0.30 -1.60
CA GLY A 69 7.56 1.65 -1.36
C GLY A 69 8.00 2.47 -2.57
N ILE A 70 8.77 3.52 -2.29
CA ILE A 70 9.27 4.47 -3.30
C ILE A 70 10.79 4.51 -3.45
N ASN A 71 11.52 3.94 -2.49
CA ASN A 71 12.96 3.81 -2.58
C ASN A 71 13.43 2.45 -2.02
N PRO A 72 13.73 1.47 -2.90
CA PRO A 72 13.59 1.51 -4.37
C PRO A 72 12.14 1.66 -4.86
N ALA A 73 11.97 1.95 -6.14
CA ALA A 73 10.66 2.18 -6.75
C ALA A 73 9.81 0.89 -6.81
N GLY A 74 8.84 0.80 -5.90
CA GLY A 74 7.80 -0.22 -5.84
C GLY A 74 6.49 0.25 -6.47
N LEU A 75 5.39 -0.42 -6.09
CA LEU A 75 4.06 -0.17 -6.64
C LEU A 75 3.60 1.27 -6.45
N ASP A 76 3.81 1.84 -5.27
CA ASP A 76 3.35 3.21 -4.97
C ASP A 76 4.20 4.28 -5.64
N TYR A 77 5.45 3.99 -6.00
CA TYR A 77 6.21 4.90 -6.85
C TYR A 77 5.53 5.05 -8.21
N TYR A 78 5.18 3.93 -8.84
CA TYR A 78 4.56 3.93 -10.16
C TYR A 78 3.07 4.34 -10.11
N GLY A 79 2.39 4.07 -9.00
CA GLY A 79 1.03 4.53 -8.72
C GLY A 79 0.94 6.03 -8.48
N ASP A 80 1.90 6.61 -7.74
CA ASP A 80 1.78 7.98 -7.23
C ASP A 80 2.71 9.00 -7.89
N GLU A 81 3.96 8.61 -8.16
CA GLU A 81 5.03 9.53 -8.50
C GLU A 81 5.31 9.60 -9.99
N LYS A 82 5.53 8.47 -10.65
CA LYS A 82 5.89 8.46 -12.07
C LYS A 82 5.47 7.20 -12.79
N TYR A 83 4.66 7.35 -13.85
CA TYR A 83 4.35 6.28 -14.78
C TYR A 83 4.52 6.74 -16.23
N LEU A 84 5.34 6.03 -17.00
CA LEU A 84 5.64 6.34 -18.41
C LEU A 84 5.93 7.84 -18.63
N GLN A 85 5.23 8.47 -19.57
CA GLN A 85 5.38 9.88 -19.92
C GLN A 85 4.41 10.79 -19.17
N TYR A 86 3.65 10.27 -18.20
CA TYR A 86 2.73 11.08 -17.44
C TYR A 86 3.43 12.07 -16.50
N GLU A 87 2.72 13.13 -16.12
CA GLU A 87 3.19 14.12 -15.14
C GLU A 87 3.43 13.45 -13.78
N ARG A 88 2.51 12.58 -13.36
CA ARG A 88 2.58 11.81 -12.10
C ARG A 88 2.43 10.30 -12.31
N GLY A 89 2.25 9.56 -11.22
CA GLY A 89 1.97 8.14 -11.26
C GLY A 89 0.59 7.80 -11.84
N TYR A 90 0.42 6.53 -12.18
CA TYR A 90 -0.76 6.00 -12.87
C TYR A 90 -2.08 6.38 -12.16
N CYS A 91 -2.18 6.22 -10.84
CA CYS A 91 -3.41 6.47 -10.09
C CYS A 91 -3.77 7.96 -10.06
N PHE A 92 -2.79 8.86 -9.96
CA PHE A 92 -3.06 10.30 -10.08
C PHE A 92 -3.64 10.63 -11.45
N GLU A 93 -3.04 10.13 -12.51
CA GLU A 93 -3.41 10.49 -13.87
C GLU A 93 -4.79 9.97 -14.23
N LYS A 94 -5.06 8.72 -13.88
CA LYS A 94 -6.39 8.10 -14.04
C LYS A 94 -7.47 8.80 -13.24
N SER A 95 -7.10 9.47 -12.14
CA SER A 95 -8.06 10.15 -11.29
C SER A 95 -8.48 11.54 -11.77
N ARG A 96 -7.81 12.14 -12.78
CA ARG A 96 -8.12 13.50 -13.27
C ARG A 96 -9.60 13.73 -13.58
N PRO A 97 -10.30 12.83 -14.29
CA PRO A 97 -11.72 13.01 -14.60
C PRO A 97 -12.64 12.94 -13.37
N LEU A 98 -12.16 12.42 -12.24
CA LEU A 98 -12.93 12.23 -11.01
C LEU A 98 -12.79 13.40 -10.03
N VAL A 99 -11.78 14.27 -10.19
CA VAL A 99 -11.38 15.27 -9.19
C VAL A 99 -12.52 16.15 -8.70
N ALA A 100 -13.27 16.75 -9.62
CA ALA A 100 -14.37 17.65 -9.26
C ALA A 100 -15.47 16.92 -8.47
N GLU A 101 -15.72 15.65 -8.78
CA GLU A 101 -16.72 14.86 -8.10
C GLU A 101 -16.23 14.34 -6.75
N THR A 102 -14.98 13.88 -6.65
CA THR A 102 -14.34 13.53 -5.38
C THR A 102 -14.37 14.69 -4.39
N ILE A 103 -14.07 15.92 -4.86
CA ILE A 103 -14.14 17.12 -4.01
C ILE A 103 -15.55 17.28 -3.39
N ARG A 104 -16.59 17.11 -4.20
CA ARG A 104 -17.99 17.22 -3.75
C ARG A 104 -18.38 16.07 -2.83
N ALA A 105 -18.08 14.83 -3.23
CA ALA A 105 -18.46 13.63 -2.47
C ALA A 105 -17.76 13.58 -1.10
N CYS A 106 -16.51 14.02 -1.03
CA CYS A 106 -15.71 13.92 0.18
C CYS A 106 -15.59 15.25 0.94
N ASN A 107 -16.38 16.29 0.61
CA ASN A 107 -16.36 17.60 1.26
C ASN A 107 -14.95 18.22 1.39
N LEU A 108 -14.16 18.13 0.31
CA LEU A 108 -12.73 18.47 0.35
C LEU A 108 -12.47 19.94 -0.01
N PRO A 109 -11.42 20.56 0.55
CA PRO A 109 -10.84 21.74 -0.07
C PRO A 109 -10.22 21.38 -1.44
N PRO A 110 -10.29 22.26 -2.46
CA PRO A 110 -9.82 21.95 -3.82
C PRO A 110 -8.38 21.42 -3.90
N ARG A 111 -7.48 21.96 -3.07
CA ARG A 111 -6.06 21.54 -3.00
C ARG A 111 -5.86 20.04 -2.68
N MET A 112 -6.84 19.39 -2.04
CA MET A 112 -6.79 17.96 -1.71
C MET A 112 -7.43 17.08 -2.79
N GLY A 113 -8.14 17.67 -3.75
CA GLY A 113 -9.00 16.93 -4.68
C GLY A 113 -8.23 15.87 -5.48
N TRP A 114 -7.08 16.24 -6.06
CA TRP A 114 -6.31 15.30 -6.87
C TRP A 114 -5.70 14.16 -6.03
N TRP A 115 -5.18 14.49 -4.84
CA TRP A 115 -4.66 13.49 -3.91
C TRP A 115 -5.75 12.52 -3.46
N LYS A 116 -6.95 13.01 -3.14
CA LYS A 116 -8.03 12.11 -2.72
C LYS A 116 -8.66 11.34 -3.86
N SER A 117 -8.57 11.87 -5.09
CA SER A 117 -9.06 11.15 -6.26
C SER A 117 -8.16 9.98 -6.64
N HIS A 118 -6.84 10.02 -6.40
CA HIS A 118 -6.03 8.81 -6.60
C HIS A 118 -6.44 7.72 -5.61
N ASN A 119 -6.77 8.05 -4.35
CA ASN A 119 -7.25 7.03 -3.40
C ASN A 119 -8.55 6.36 -3.88
N ILE A 120 -9.43 7.12 -4.57
CA ILE A 120 -10.60 6.53 -5.23
C ILE A 120 -10.20 5.53 -6.33
N VAL A 121 -9.20 5.88 -7.15
CA VAL A 121 -8.67 4.96 -8.19
C VAL A 121 -8.05 3.71 -7.58
N GLU A 122 -7.26 3.85 -6.53
CA GLU A 122 -6.67 2.71 -5.83
C GLU A 122 -7.74 1.78 -5.24
N MET A 123 -8.80 2.33 -4.65
CA MET A 123 -9.96 1.55 -4.20
C MET A 123 -10.68 0.87 -5.36
N GLY A 124 -10.78 1.52 -6.53
CA GLY A 124 -11.35 0.93 -7.74
C GLY A 124 -10.54 -0.25 -8.26
N ILE A 125 -9.21 -0.18 -8.13
CA ILE A 125 -8.29 -1.29 -8.41
C ILE A 125 -8.45 -2.41 -7.38
N GLU A 126 -8.58 -2.08 -6.09
CA GLU A 126 -8.77 -3.04 -5.00
C GLU A 126 -9.97 -3.98 -5.24
N LEU A 127 -11.06 -3.47 -5.82
CA LEU A 127 -12.25 -4.26 -6.14
C LEU A 127 -11.94 -5.46 -7.04
N ARG A 128 -10.88 -5.41 -7.85
CA ARG A 128 -10.48 -6.50 -8.76
C ARG A 128 -9.93 -7.73 -8.03
N PHE A 129 -9.57 -7.55 -6.77
CA PHE A 129 -9.02 -8.61 -5.92
C PHE A 129 -10.01 -9.08 -4.86
N SER A 130 -11.25 -8.58 -4.89
CA SER A 130 -12.29 -8.86 -3.88
C SER A 130 -12.67 -10.33 -3.71
N THR A 131 -12.40 -11.17 -4.70
CA THR A 131 -12.69 -12.62 -4.70
C THR A 131 -11.43 -13.48 -4.55
N SER A 132 -10.28 -12.87 -4.33
CA SER A 132 -8.99 -13.56 -4.22
C SER A 132 -8.67 -13.99 -2.80
N ASP A 133 -7.75 -14.93 -2.65
CA ASP A 133 -7.28 -15.40 -1.34
C ASP A 133 -6.36 -14.40 -0.62
N TYR A 134 -6.08 -13.22 -1.20
CA TYR A 134 -5.18 -12.22 -0.59
C TYR A 134 -5.73 -11.66 0.72
N GLY A 135 -7.04 -11.51 0.85
CA GLY A 135 -7.69 -11.16 2.11
C GLY A 135 -7.43 -12.17 3.23
N SER A 136 -7.49 -13.45 2.89
CA SER A 136 -7.18 -14.55 3.80
C SER A 136 -5.70 -14.59 4.16
N ALA A 137 -4.80 -14.31 3.20
CA ALA A 137 -3.37 -14.22 3.43
C ALA A 137 -3.03 -13.07 4.40
N ILE A 138 -3.62 -11.88 4.22
CA ILE A 138 -3.48 -10.76 5.16
C ILE A 138 -3.96 -11.16 6.55
N SER A 139 -5.13 -11.80 6.63
CA SER A 139 -5.70 -12.27 7.90
C SER A 139 -4.81 -13.30 8.59
N ALA A 140 -4.17 -14.20 7.85
CA ALA A 140 -3.23 -15.18 8.38
C ALA A 140 -1.96 -14.51 8.90
N ALA A 141 -1.38 -13.60 8.12
CA ALA A 141 -0.16 -12.89 8.50
C ALA A 141 -0.35 -12.03 9.77
N PHE A 142 -1.53 -11.43 9.97
CA PHE A 142 -1.85 -10.72 11.22
C PHE A 142 -1.99 -11.62 12.45
N ARG A 143 -2.17 -12.94 12.28
CA ARG A 143 -2.21 -13.88 13.41
C ARG A 143 -0.84 -14.45 13.77
N ASN A 144 0.20 -14.13 13.00
CA ASN A 144 1.56 -14.58 13.25
C ASN A 144 2.25 -13.67 14.30
N GLU A 145 1.85 -13.84 15.56
CA GLU A 145 2.31 -13.01 16.68
C GLU A 145 3.82 -13.04 16.89
N ASP A 146 4.46 -14.18 16.68
CA ASP A 146 5.91 -14.34 16.82
C ASP A 146 6.66 -13.49 15.77
N LEU A 147 6.20 -13.55 14.52
CA LEU A 147 6.74 -12.72 13.44
C LEU A 147 6.50 -11.23 13.70
N ILE A 148 5.30 -10.85 14.13
CA ILE A 148 4.97 -9.45 14.46
C ILE A 148 5.88 -8.94 15.59
N GLU A 149 6.10 -9.73 16.64
CA GLU A 149 7.00 -9.38 17.74
C GLU A 149 8.43 -9.17 17.24
N GLN A 150 8.92 -10.07 16.39
CA GLN A 150 10.26 -9.98 15.82
C GLN A 150 10.43 -8.74 14.93
N ILE A 151 9.49 -8.52 13.99
CA ILE A 151 9.44 -7.32 13.14
C ILE A 151 9.46 -6.06 14.01
N SER A 152 8.59 -6.00 15.02
CA SER A 152 8.44 -4.83 15.89
C SER A 152 9.73 -4.47 16.62
N ARG A 153 10.46 -5.46 17.14
CA ARG A 153 11.77 -5.25 17.79
C ARG A 153 12.82 -4.75 16.82
N ARG A 154 12.87 -5.29 15.61
CA ARG A 154 13.90 -4.97 14.62
C ARG A 154 13.64 -3.66 13.89
N LEU A 155 12.38 -3.26 13.71
CA LEU A 155 12.01 -2.02 13.04
C LEU A 155 12.04 -0.78 13.94
N ALA A 156 11.77 -0.93 15.24
CA ALA A 156 11.72 0.18 16.17
C ALA A 156 12.91 1.18 16.06
N PRO A 157 14.18 0.72 15.95
CA PRO A 157 15.31 1.62 15.75
C PRO A 157 15.27 2.44 14.46
N TYR A 158 14.79 1.88 13.35
CA TYR A 158 14.71 2.56 12.04
C TYR A 158 13.74 3.73 12.02
N TYR A 159 12.76 3.70 12.93
CA TYR A 159 11.69 4.69 13.05
C TYR A 159 11.79 5.53 14.33
N ALA A 160 12.83 5.31 15.15
CA ALA A 160 13.02 5.97 16.45
C ALA A 160 11.79 5.88 17.38
N VAL A 161 11.12 4.72 17.38
CA VAL A 161 9.93 4.42 18.21
C VAL A 161 10.20 3.23 19.12
N LYS A 162 9.32 3.00 20.10
CA LYS A 162 9.36 1.79 20.93
C LYS A 162 8.79 0.60 20.15
N PRO A 163 9.33 -0.63 20.31
CA PRO A 163 8.77 -1.84 19.69
C PRO A 163 7.26 -2.01 19.91
N GLN A 164 6.77 -1.67 21.10
CA GLN A 164 5.36 -1.74 21.44
C GLN A 164 4.49 -0.82 20.57
N GLN A 165 5.02 0.32 20.12
CA GLN A 165 4.28 1.23 19.22
C GLN A 165 4.12 0.62 17.82
N VAL A 166 5.17 -0.03 17.31
CA VAL A 166 5.11 -0.76 16.02
C VAL A 166 4.11 -1.91 16.13
N LYS A 167 4.24 -2.75 17.17
CA LYS A 167 3.35 -3.89 17.41
C LYS A 167 1.89 -3.46 17.50
N GLN A 168 1.60 -2.45 18.32
CA GLN A 168 0.24 -1.94 18.48
C GLN A 168 -0.32 -1.42 17.16
N ARG A 169 0.51 -0.78 16.34
CA ARG A 169 0.08 -0.28 15.03
C ARG A 169 -0.24 -1.42 14.07
N MET A 170 0.58 -2.46 14.01
CA MET A 170 0.33 -3.66 13.18
C MET A 170 -0.97 -4.35 13.61
N HIS A 171 -1.15 -4.58 14.92
CA HIS A 171 -2.36 -5.20 15.47
C HIS A 171 -3.64 -4.40 15.14
N ASN A 172 -3.58 -3.07 15.28
CA ASN A 172 -4.75 -2.21 15.05
C ASN A 172 -4.99 -1.92 13.57
N PHE A 173 -4.07 -2.26 12.66
CA PHE A 173 -4.18 -1.86 11.26
C PHE A 173 -5.42 -2.44 10.58
N SER A 174 -5.77 -3.69 10.90
CA SER A 174 -6.96 -4.38 10.39
C SER A 174 -8.27 -3.62 10.63
N HIS A 175 -8.35 -2.75 11.64
CA HIS A 175 -9.53 -1.91 11.87
C HIS A 175 -9.70 -0.81 10.82
N TYR A 176 -8.61 -0.35 10.20
CA TYR A 176 -8.59 0.77 9.24
C TYR A 176 -8.75 0.33 7.78
N ILE A 177 -8.75 -0.97 7.52
CA ILE A 177 -8.77 -1.54 6.18
C ILE A 177 -9.90 -2.56 6.04
N GLU A 178 -10.27 -2.88 4.80
CA GLU A 178 -11.18 -3.96 4.48
C GLU A 178 -10.37 -5.13 3.90
N ILE A 179 -10.38 -6.27 4.58
CA ILE A 179 -9.56 -7.44 4.21
C ILE A 179 -10.39 -8.65 3.80
N SER A 180 -11.69 -8.68 4.04
CA SER A 180 -12.49 -9.90 3.87
C SER A 180 -13.05 -9.99 2.46
N SER A 181 -13.92 -9.06 2.09
CA SER A 181 -14.56 -9.00 0.78
C SER A 181 -14.83 -7.53 0.45
N PRO A 182 -13.84 -6.81 -0.10
CA PRO A 182 -13.98 -5.39 -0.39
C PRO A 182 -15.09 -5.17 -1.42
N THR A 183 -16.08 -4.41 -1.00
CA THR A 183 -17.12 -3.82 -1.86
C THR A 183 -16.84 -2.33 -1.94
N ALA A 184 -17.36 -1.65 -2.98
CA ALA A 184 -17.17 -0.21 -3.11
C ALA A 184 -17.68 0.53 -1.86
N ARG A 185 -18.79 0.06 -1.29
CA ARG A 185 -19.37 0.64 -0.07
C ARG A 185 -18.52 0.36 1.17
N SER A 186 -18.04 -0.86 1.38
CA SER A 186 -17.18 -1.15 2.55
C SER A 186 -15.86 -0.39 2.49
N LEU A 187 -15.27 -0.25 1.30
CA LEU A 187 -14.12 0.61 1.07
C LEU A 187 -14.41 2.08 1.37
N ALA A 188 -15.54 2.62 0.90
CA ALA A 188 -15.96 3.99 1.20
C ALA A 188 -16.18 4.22 2.72
N VAL A 189 -16.76 3.25 3.44
CA VAL A 189 -16.90 3.31 4.91
C VAL A 189 -15.54 3.38 5.60
N LYS A 190 -14.58 2.54 5.19
CA LYS A 190 -13.21 2.60 5.75
C LYS A 190 -12.51 3.91 5.39
N PHE A 191 -12.73 4.42 4.19
CA PHE A 191 -12.20 5.70 3.76
C PHE A 191 -12.77 6.86 4.57
N ASP A 192 -14.06 6.83 4.94
CA ASP A 192 -14.66 7.82 5.86
C ASP A 192 -13.94 7.84 7.22
N VAL A 193 -13.69 6.66 7.80
CA VAL A 193 -12.94 6.54 9.07
C VAL A 193 -11.54 7.16 8.95
N GLN A 194 -10.84 6.90 7.85
CA GLN A 194 -9.52 7.48 7.60
C GLN A 194 -9.57 9.00 7.40
N MET A 195 -10.57 9.49 6.66
CA MET A 195 -10.80 10.92 6.43
C MET A 195 -11.14 11.66 7.72
N PHE A 196 -11.97 11.08 8.57
CA PHE A 196 -12.31 11.66 9.86
C PHE A 196 -11.10 11.69 10.81
N TYR A 197 -10.35 10.59 10.91
CA TYR A 197 -9.20 10.53 11.81
C TYR A 197 -8.10 11.53 11.42
N ARG A 198 -7.82 11.65 10.11
CA ARG A 198 -6.70 12.46 9.60
C ARG A 198 -7.06 13.92 9.33
N HIS A 199 -8.28 14.18 8.85
CA HIS A 199 -8.69 15.49 8.35
C HIS A 199 -9.92 16.06 9.06
N ARG A 200 -10.59 15.29 9.94
CA ARG A 200 -11.84 15.67 10.62
C ARG A 200 -12.97 15.97 9.62
N ILE A 201 -13.02 15.22 8.52
CA ILE A 201 -14.02 15.34 7.46
C ILE A 201 -14.78 14.02 7.35
N HIS A 202 -16.11 14.11 7.33
CA HIS A 202 -16.98 13.01 6.90
C HIS A 202 -17.31 13.14 5.42
N ILE A 203 -17.40 12.01 4.73
CA ILE A 203 -17.70 11.91 3.30
C ILE A 203 -19.14 11.43 3.07
N ASP A 204 -19.66 11.66 1.88
CA ASP A 204 -20.83 10.97 1.36
C ASP A 204 -20.41 9.55 0.94
N ILE A 205 -20.75 8.56 1.77
CA ILE A 205 -20.35 7.17 1.58
C ILE A 205 -20.91 6.60 0.27
N GLU A 206 -22.18 6.87 -0.05
CA GLU A 206 -22.83 6.27 -1.23
C GLU A 206 -22.30 6.90 -2.52
N ARG A 207 -22.11 8.22 -2.53
CA ARG A 207 -21.49 8.90 -3.67
C ARG A 207 -20.03 8.49 -3.85
N THR A 208 -19.30 8.30 -2.76
CA THR A 208 -17.92 7.81 -2.81
C THR A 208 -17.86 6.37 -3.31
N ALA A 209 -18.78 5.50 -2.89
CA ALA A 209 -18.88 4.13 -3.41
C ALA A 209 -19.12 4.11 -4.93
N ALA A 210 -20.03 4.96 -5.44
CA ALA A 210 -20.25 5.09 -6.88
C ALA A 210 -18.99 5.56 -7.64
N LEU A 211 -18.24 6.50 -7.05
CA LEU A 211 -16.95 6.95 -7.58
C LEU A 211 -15.91 5.82 -7.65
N ILE A 212 -15.85 4.96 -6.63
CA ILE A 212 -14.93 3.81 -6.58
C ILE A 212 -15.26 2.83 -7.72
N CYS A 213 -16.53 2.49 -7.93
CA CYS A 213 -16.95 1.64 -9.06
C CYS A 213 -16.51 2.23 -10.41
N ARG A 214 -16.83 3.50 -10.63
CA ARG A 214 -16.45 4.23 -11.85
C ARG A 214 -14.94 4.26 -12.06
N ALA A 215 -14.17 4.42 -10.99
CA ALA A 215 -12.72 4.39 -11.07
C ALA A 215 -12.18 3.01 -11.47
N GLY A 216 -12.81 1.93 -10.98
CA GLY A 216 -12.52 0.56 -11.39
C GLY A 216 -12.78 0.32 -12.88
N GLU A 217 -13.82 0.94 -13.46
CA GLU A 217 -14.08 0.89 -14.90
C GLU A 217 -13.03 1.67 -15.71
N LEU A 218 -12.60 2.84 -15.23
CA LEU A 218 -11.64 3.72 -15.91
C LEU A 218 -10.25 3.09 -16.12
N VAL A 219 -9.85 2.20 -15.20
CA VAL A 219 -8.55 1.52 -15.25
C VAL A 219 -8.61 0.20 -16.01
N GLU A 220 -9.81 -0.32 -16.31
CA GLU A 220 -9.96 -1.70 -16.78
C GLU A 220 -9.16 -2.02 -18.04
N ALA A 221 -9.16 -1.08 -18.98
CA ALA A 221 -8.55 -1.28 -20.29
C ALA A 221 -7.02 -1.41 -20.23
N ASP A 222 -6.35 -0.87 -19.21
CA ASP A 222 -4.88 -0.80 -19.16
C ASP A 222 -4.26 -1.17 -17.81
N LEU A 223 -5.05 -1.61 -16.83
CA LEU A 223 -4.56 -2.05 -15.52
C LEU A 223 -3.57 -3.20 -15.63
N ARG A 224 -3.79 -4.13 -16.57
CA ARG A 224 -2.87 -5.24 -16.82
C ARG A 224 -1.50 -4.75 -17.31
N ASP A 225 -1.48 -3.77 -18.19
CA ASP A 225 -0.25 -3.19 -18.74
C ASP A 225 0.50 -2.41 -17.67
N PHE A 226 -0.24 -1.68 -16.82
CA PHE A 226 0.31 -1.05 -15.62
C PHE A 226 1.01 -2.06 -14.72
N PHE A 227 0.35 -3.16 -14.34
CA PHE A 227 0.99 -4.17 -13.49
C PHE A 227 2.17 -4.85 -14.16
N THR A 228 2.09 -5.16 -15.46
CA THR A 228 3.19 -5.80 -16.19
C THR A 228 4.43 -4.90 -16.24
N PHE A 229 4.25 -3.62 -16.54
CA PHE A 229 5.34 -2.65 -16.53
C PHE A 229 5.95 -2.50 -15.13
N THR A 230 5.10 -2.27 -14.14
CA THR A 230 5.52 -2.02 -12.75
C THR A 230 6.24 -3.23 -12.17
N GLU A 231 5.72 -4.45 -12.41
CA GLU A 231 6.36 -5.70 -11.98
C GLU A 231 7.77 -5.83 -12.56
N ALA A 232 7.94 -5.62 -13.87
CA ALA A 232 9.24 -5.74 -14.52
C ALA A 232 10.26 -4.74 -13.95
N LYS A 233 9.83 -3.51 -13.64
CA LYS A 233 10.68 -2.49 -13.03
C LYS A 233 11.02 -2.82 -11.58
N THR A 234 10.03 -3.17 -10.76
CA THR A 234 10.24 -3.49 -9.35
C THR A 234 11.12 -4.74 -9.18
N ARG A 235 10.96 -5.78 -10.01
CA ARG A 235 11.86 -6.94 -10.02
C ARG A 235 13.31 -6.53 -10.28
N LYS A 236 13.54 -5.65 -11.26
CA LYS A 236 14.88 -5.14 -11.55
C LYS A 236 15.47 -4.41 -10.34
N HIS A 237 14.70 -3.50 -9.72
CA HIS A 237 15.15 -2.74 -8.55
C HIS A 237 15.42 -3.63 -7.34
N LEU A 238 14.59 -4.65 -7.11
CA LEU A 238 14.79 -5.63 -6.05
C LEU A 238 16.10 -6.40 -6.26
N LEU A 239 16.33 -6.93 -7.46
CA LEU A 239 17.58 -7.63 -7.81
C LEU A 239 18.81 -6.73 -7.68
N GLU A 240 18.69 -5.44 -7.99
CA GLU A 240 19.79 -4.48 -7.80
C GLU A 240 20.05 -4.21 -6.32
N ALA A 241 19.00 -4.07 -5.51
CA ALA A 241 19.13 -3.88 -4.06
C ALA A 241 19.73 -5.12 -3.37
N GLU A 242 19.32 -6.33 -3.78
CA GLU A 242 19.84 -7.59 -3.24
C GLU A 242 21.33 -7.79 -3.52
N LYS A 243 21.86 -7.28 -4.64
CA LYS A 243 23.31 -7.32 -4.93
C LYS A 243 24.14 -6.50 -3.96
N THR A 244 23.54 -5.56 -3.24
CA THR A 244 24.22 -4.74 -2.25
C THR A 244 24.28 -5.39 -0.87
N LEU A 245 23.59 -6.52 -0.68
CA LEU A 245 23.65 -7.26 0.57
C LEU A 245 25.06 -7.82 0.81
N PRO A 246 25.57 -7.79 2.05
CA PRO A 246 26.83 -8.42 2.38
C PRO A 246 26.78 -9.90 2.00
N LYS A 247 27.79 -10.39 1.29
CA LYS A 247 27.93 -11.84 1.06
C LYS A 247 28.25 -12.50 2.40
N THR A 248 27.35 -13.37 2.85
CA THR A 248 27.55 -14.26 4.00
C THR A 248 28.58 -15.34 3.71
#